data_AF-A0A250E7V2-F1
#
_entry.id   AF-A0A250E7V2-F1
#
_cell.length_a   1.000
_cell.length_b   1.000
_cell.length_c   1.000
_cell.angle_alpha   90.00
_cell.angle_beta   90.00
_cell.angle_gamma   90.00
#
_symmetry.space_group_name_H-M   'P 1'
#
loop_
_entity.id
_entity.type
_entity.pdbx_description
1 polymer ?
#
loop_
_entity_poly.entity_id
_entity_poly.type
_entity_poly.pdbx_seq_one_letter_code
_entity_poly.pdbx_strand_id
1 'polypeptide(L)' 'MYPYHNKIKQRIKNGELIKYEFVEKYKNISPCLLLYFNTEPYIRPVREHRFAEYEEILSLQNKISKQKEQ' A
#
# COMPACT_ATOMS: atom_id res chain seq x y z
N MET A 1 17.64 -3.58 11.38
CA MET A 1 16.66 -2.53 11.00
C MET A 1 15.34 -3.21 10.69
N TYR A 2 14.26 -2.89 11.41
CA TYR A 2 12.99 -3.61 11.31
C TYR A 2 12.36 -3.37 9.93
N PRO A 3 12.23 -4.38 9.05
CA PRO A 3 11.84 -4.16 7.67
C PRO A 3 10.31 -4.06 7.55
N TYR A 4 9.73 -3.02 8.18
CA TYR A 4 8.29 -2.73 8.15
C TYR A 4 7.76 -2.65 6.71
N HIS A 5 8.51 -1.98 5.83
CA HIS A 5 8.14 -1.84 4.42
C HIS A 5 8.23 -3.17 3.66
N ASN A 6 9.23 -4.03 3.93
CA ASN A 6 9.34 -5.32 3.22
C ASN A 6 8.13 -6.21 3.51
N LYS A 7 7.64 -6.24 4.75
CA LYS A 7 6.42 -6.99 5.10
C LYS A 7 5.21 -6.43 4.35
N ILE A 8 5.07 -5.12 4.23
CA ILE A 8 3.98 -4.51 3.46
C ILE A 8 4.07 -4.89 1.97
N LYS A 9 5.26 -4.80 1.37
CA LYS A 9 5.47 -5.20 -0.03
C LYS A 9 5.12 -6.66 -0.27
N GLN A 10 5.52 -7.55 0.64
CA GLN A 10 5.18 -8.96 0.58
C GLN A 10 3.66 -9.17 0.61
N ARG A 11 2.95 -8.50 1.52
CA ARG A 11 1.48 -8.58 1.59
C ARG A 11 0.79 -8.08 0.33
N ILE A 12 1.28 -6.98 -0.26
CA ILE A 12 0.77 -6.48 -1.55
C ILE A 12 1.00 -7.54 -2.65
N LYS A 13 2.19 -8.14 -2.70
CA LYS A 13 2.52 -9.20 -3.65
C LYS A 13 1.65 -10.45 -3.46
N ASN A 14 1.28 -10.78 -2.23
CA ASN A 14 0.38 -11.88 -1.89
C ASN A 14 -1.09 -11.60 -2.25
N GLY A 15 -1.42 -10.40 -2.74
CA GLY A 15 -2.81 -10.04 -3.03
C GLY A 15 -3.64 -9.74 -1.79
N GLU A 16 -3.01 -9.47 -0.65
CA GLU A 16 -3.73 -9.11 0.59
C GLU A 16 -4.23 -7.66 0.57
N LEU A 17 -3.69 -6.81 -0.32
CA LEU A 17 -4.10 -5.41 -0.46
C LEU A 17 -5.46 -5.33 -1.15
N ILE A 18 -6.45 -4.79 -0.45
CA ILE A 18 -7.81 -4.58 -0.98
C ILE A 18 -7.90 -3.25 -1.73
N LYS A 19 -7.38 -2.18 -1.12
CA LYS A 19 -7.45 -0.81 -1.65
C LYS A 19 -6.41 0.10 -1.00
N TYR A 20 -6.23 1.28 -1.56
CA TYR A 20 -5.43 2.34 -0.97
C TYR A 20 -6.12 3.70 -1.15
N GLU A 21 -5.83 4.65 -0.27
CA GLU A 21 -6.33 6.02 -0.36
C GLU A 21 -5.28 7.03 0.09
N PHE A 22 -5.27 8.20 -0.55
CA PHE A 22 -4.49 9.34 -0.08
C PHE A 22 -5.39 10.21 0.79
N VAL A 23 -4.98 10.43 2.04
CA VAL A 23 -5.67 11.31 2.99
C VAL A 23 -4.74 12.43 3.43
N GLU A 24 -5.31 13.61 3.63
CA GLU A 24 -4.55 14.76 4.12
C GLU A 24 -3.94 14.47 5.49
N LYS A 25 -4.70 13.86 6.40
CA LYS A 25 -4.23 13.56 7.76
C LYS A 25 -4.79 12.24 8.26
N TYR A 26 -3.90 11.41 8.81
CA TYR A 26 -4.26 10.22 9.58
C TYR A 26 -3.48 10.19 10.89
N LYS A 27 -4.21 10.31 12.02
CA LYS A 27 -3.61 10.48 13.35
C LYS A 27 -2.64 11.68 13.36
N ASN A 28 -1.35 11.42 13.55
CA ASN A 28 -0.27 12.41 13.57
C ASN A 28 0.57 12.41 12.28
N ILE A 29 0.07 11.82 11.18
CA ILE A 29 0.76 11.72 9.90
C ILE A 29 -0.02 12.53 8.87
N SER A 30 0.68 13.42 8.16
CA SER A 30 0.14 14.30 7.11
C SER A 30 1.29 14.65 6.15
N PRO A 31 1.14 14.51 4.83
CA PRO A 31 0.11 13.73 4.13
C PRO A 31 0.32 12.22 4.32
N CYS A 32 -0.75 11.42 4.19
CA CYS A 32 -0.70 9.98 4.46
C CYS A 32 -1.35 9.14 3.36
N LEU A 33 -0.65 8.09 2.94
CA LEU A 33 -1.20 7.03 2.10
C LEU A 33 -1.61 5.87 3.00
N LEU A 34 -2.90 5.55 3.02
CA LEU A 34 -3.45 4.43 3.78
C LEU A 34 -3.61 3.22 2.87
N LEU A 35 -3.03 2.11 3.30
CA LEU A 35 -3.16 0.81 2.64
C LEU A 35 -4.10 -0.07 3.45
N TYR A 36 -5.14 -0.60 2.79
CA TYR A 36 -6.12 -1.49 3.38
C TYR A 36 -5.86 -2.94 2.96
N PHE A 37 -5.74 -3.82 3.94
CA PHE A 37 -5.49 -5.25 3.77
C PHE A 37 -6.67 -6.08 4.27
N ASN A 38 -6.79 -7.30 3.75
CA ASN A 38 -7.78 -8.30 4.22
C ASN A 38 -7.32 -9.08 5.46
N THR A 39 -6.06 -8.96 5.86
CA THR A 39 -5.48 -9.62 7.04
C THR A 39 -5.04 -8.60 8.09
N GLU A 40 -4.84 -9.06 9.33
CA GLU A 40 -4.28 -8.21 10.37
C GLU A 40 -2.78 -7.92 10.18
N PRO A 41 -2.34 -6.68 10.46
CA PRO A 41 -3.19 -5.52 10.71
C PRO A 41 -3.72 -4.94 9.40
N TYR A 42 -4.99 -4.55 9.46
CA TYR A 42 -5.80 -4.18 8.29
C TYR A 42 -5.37 -2.86 7.65
N ILE A 43 -4.84 -1.92 8.44
CA ILE A 43 -4.48 -0.59 7.94
C ILE A 43 -2.98 -0.36 8.14
N ARG A 44 -2.30 0.06 7.06
CA ARG A 44 -0.89 0.47 7.11
C ARG A 44 -0.73 1.90 6.58
N PRO A 45 -0.42 2.88 7.44
CA PRO A 45 -0.08 4.22 6.99
C PRO A 45 1.33 4.26 6.41
N VAL A 46 1.47 4.98 5.32
CA VAL A 46 2.72 5.32 4.64
C VAL A 46 2.85 6.84 4.65
N ARG A 47 4.07 7.34 4.86
CA ARG A 47 4.40 8.78 4.87
C ARG A 47 4.85 9.24 3.49
N GLU A 48 4.67 10.52 3.21
CA GLU A 48 4.96 11.17 1.92
C GLU A 48 6.30 10.78 1.28
N HIS A 49 7.40 10.81 2.07
CA HIS A 49 8.74 10.49 1.56
C HIS A 49 8.90 9.03 1.07
N ARG A 50 7.89 8.18 1.26
CA ARG A 50 7.83 6.81 0.74
C ARG A 50 6.83 6.66 -0.41
N PHE A 51 6.05 7.68 -0.76
CA PHE A 51 5.00 7.56 -1.77
C PHE A 51 5.55 7.07 -3.11
N ALA A 52 6.66 7.63 -3.59
CA ALA A 52 7.30 7.21 -4.84
C ALA A 52 7.53 5.69 -4.91
N GLU A 53 8.01 5.08 -3.81
CA GLU A 53 8.25 3.64 -3.71
C GLU A 53 6.96 2.82 -3.80
N TYR A 54 5.85 3.34 -3.27
CA TYR A 54 4.55 2.67 -3.31
C TYR A 54 3.78 2.91 -4.60
N GLU A 55 3.91 4.08 -5.21
CA GLU A 55 3.29 4.39 -6.50
C GLU A 55 3.75 3.42 -7.59
N GLU A 56 5.04 3.09 -7.65
CA GLU A 56 5.57 2.09 -8.58
C GLU A 56 4.92 0.71 -8.36
N ILE A 57 4.86 0.26 -7.10
CA ILE A 57 4.30 -1.06 -6.74
C ILE A 57 2.80 -1.13 -7.05
N LEU A 58 2.05 -0.08 -6.69
CA LEU A 58 0.61 0.00 -6.90
C LEU A 58 0.26 0.12 -8.39
N SER A 59 1.05 0.88 -9.15
CA SER A 59 0.91 0.99 -10.61
C SER A 59 1.10 -0.37 -11.30
N LEU A 60 2.12 -1.14 -10.88
CA LEU A 60 2.35 -2.49 -11.38
C LEU A 60 1.19 -3.44 -11.05
N GLN A 61 0.66 -3.41 -9.83
CA GLN A 61 -0.49 -4.23 -9.42
C GLN A 61 -1.76 -3.91 -10.21
N ASN A 62 -2.03 -2.62 -10.45
CA ASN A 62 -3.17 -2.19 -11.26
C ASN A 62 -3.07 -2.71 -12.71
N LYS A 63 -1.86 -2.74 -13.28
CA LYS A 63 -1.62 -3.31 -14.63
C LYS A 63 -1.85 -4.83 -14.65
N ILE A 64 -1.35 -5.56 -13.65
CA ILE A 64 -1.51 -7.03 -13.56
C ILE A 64 -2.99 -7.41 -13.36
N SER A 65 -3.72 -6.67 -12.53
CA SER A 65 -5.13 -6.94 -12.26
C SER A 65 -5.98 -6.79 -13.52
N LYS A 66 -5.71 -5.76 -14.34
CA LYS A 66 -6.40 -5.53 -15.63
C LYS A 66 -6.07 -6.56 -16.73
N GLN A 67 -5.00 -7.33 -16.59
CA GLN A 67 -4.63 -8.37 -17.54
C GLN A 67 -5.27 -9.74 -17.22
N LYS A 68 -5.77 -9.95 -16.00
CA LYS A 68 -6.43 -11.20 -15.59
C LYS A 68 -7.92 -11.26 -15.92
N GLU A 69 -8.50 -10.15 -16.36
CA GLU A 69 -9.91 -10.04 -16.76
C GLU A 69 -10.11 -10.12 -18.29
N GLN A 70 -9.08 -10.52 -19.04
CA GLN A 70 -9.12 -10.76 -20.50
C GLN A 70 -8.84 -12.23 -20.83
#